data_AF-A0A2E9NW50-F1
#
_entry.id   AF-A0A2E9NW50-F1
#
_cell.length_a   1.000
_cell.length_b   1.000
_cell.length_c   1.000
_cell.angle_alpha   90.00
_cell.angle_beta   90.00
_cell.angle_gamma   90.00
#
_symmetry.space_group_name_H-M   'P 1'
#
loop_
_entity.id
_entity.type
_entity.pdbx_description
1 polymer ?
#
loop_
_entity_poly.entity_id
_entity_poly.type
_entity_poly.pdbx_seq_one_letter_code
_entity_poly.pdbx_strand_id
1 'polypeptide(L)'
;TYAKHYGELKGFALALQSGRNDLGKIGDQINSLTGYGPVTLDGRQISGFTFNKKYSYQLKGMDGFALHMLKLQKLLDDNFNLLAKKNNSLAEIAAVTKALGDSGYVEND
;
A
#
# COMPACT_ATOMS: atom_id res chain seq x y z
N THR A 1 -14.87 -8.10 3.43
CA THR A 1 -13.83 -8.64 2.52
C THR A 1 -12.58 -7.75 2.47
N TYR A 2 -12.71 -6.43 2.31
CA TYR A 2 -11.57 -5.50 2.25
C TYR A 2 -10.58 -5.54 3.43
N ALA A 3 -11.06 -5.37 4.68
CA ALA A 3 -10.19 -5.38 5.86
C ALA A 3 -9.45 -6.72 6.06
N LYS A 4 -10.05 -7.84 5.65
CA LYS A 4 -9.41 -9.16 5.68
C LYS A 4 -8.16 -9.20 4.80
N HIS A 5 -8.28 -8.77 3.53
CA HIS A 5 -7.16 -8.78 2.59
C HIS A 5 -6.04 -7.83 3.00
N TYR A 6 -6.37 -6.68 3.59
CA TYR A 6 -5.37 -5.79 4.16
C TYR A 6 -4.63 -6.46 5.34
N GLY A 7 -5.35 -7.14 6.22
CA GLY A 7 -4.76 -7.89 7.33
C GLY A 7 -3.82 -9.01 6.85
N GLU A 8 -4.23 -9.77 5.83
CA GLU A 8 -3.40 -10.80 5.19
C GLU A 8 -2.12 -10.19 4.61
N LEU A 9 -2.23 -9.06 3.91
CA LEU A 9 -1.09 -8.33 3.36
C LEU A 9 -0.12 -7.85 4.44
N LYS A 10 -0.61 -7.30 5.54
CA LYS A 10 0.22 -6.84 6.65
C LYS A 10 0.92 -8.00 7.35
N GLY A 11 0.24 -9.12 7.56
CA GLY A 11 0.85 -10.34 8.08
C GLY A 11 1.96 -10.85 7.16
N PHE A 12 1.72 -10.86 5.85
CA PHE A 12 2.72 -11.25 4.86
C PHE A 12 3.94 -10.32 4.84
N ALA A 13 3.73 -9.00 4.81
CA ALA A 13 4.81 -8.01 4.86
C ALA A 13 5.65 -8.15 6.14
N LEU A 14 5.00 -8.37 7.28
CA LEU A 14 5.67 -8.62 8.55
C LEU A 14 6.50 -9.91 8.51
N ALA A 15 5.96 -10.99 7.93
CA ALA A 15 6.69 -12.26 7.79
C ALA A 15 7.93 -12.11 6.90
N LEU A 16 7.85 -11.34 5.82
CA LEU A 16 9.01 -11.01 4.97
C LEU A 16 10.07 -10.22 5.75
N GLN A 17 9.67 -9.16 6.45
CA GLN A 17 10.59 -8.26 7.17
C GLN A 17 11.17 -8.90 8.44
N SER A 18 10.47 -9.87 9.04
CA SER A 18 10.96 -10.63 10.20
C SER A 18 11.80 -11.86 9.80
N GLY A 19 12.07 -12.03 8.51
CA GLY A 19 12.89 -13.11 8.00
C GLY A 19 14.36 -12.98 8.38
N ARG A 20 15.18 -13.95 7.94
CA ARG A 20 16.61 -13.98 8.23
C ARG A 20 17.40 -12.84 7.58
N ASN A 21 16.93 -12.33 6.45
CA ASN A 21 17.62 -11.32 5.66
C ASN A 21 16.97 -9.95 5.88
N ASP A 22 17.81 -8.93 6.07
CA ASP A 22 17.35 -7.55 6.07
C ASP A 22 16.89 -7.15 4.66
N LEU A 23 15.65 -6.66 4.56
CA LEU A 23 15.08 -6.18 3.29
C LEU A 23 15.47 -4.73 2.99
N GLY A 24 16.05 -4.01 3.96
CA GLY A 24 16.47 -2.62 3.87
C GLY A 24 15.42 -1.75 3.18
N LYS A 25 15.83 -1.07 2.11
CA LYS A 25 14.99 -0.16 1.33
C LYS A 25 13.71 -0.82 0.78
N ILE A 26 13.72 -2.12 0.46
CA ILE A 26 12.52 -2.81 -0.03
C ILE A 26 11.49 -2.91 1.10
N GLY A 27 11.94 -3.18 2.33
CA GLY A 27 11.09 -3.17 3.52
C GLY A 27 10.43 -1.81 3.74
N ASP A 28 11.21 -0.73 3.65
CA ASP A 28 10.71 0.64 3.78
C ASP A 28 9.65 0.96 2.72
N GLN A 29 9.88 0.56 1.47
CA GLN A 29 8.93 0.74 0.38
C GLN A 29 7.64 -0.06 0.58
N ILE A 30 7.73 -1.30 1.05
CA ILE A 30 6.55 -2.11 1.41
C ILE A 30 5.75 -1.39 2.51
N ASN A 31 6.43 -0.83 3.52
CA ASN A 31 5.79 -0.12 4.62
C ASN A 31 5.12 1.18 4.19
N SER A 32 5.79 1.99 3.36
CA SER A 32 5.24 3.23 2.80
C SER A 32 3.99 2.96 1.95
N LEU A 33 4.05 1.98 1.04
CA LEU A 33 2.92 1.64 0.16
C LEU A 33 1.72 1.11 0.94
N THR A 34 1.94 0.31 1.98
CA THR A 34 0.85 -0.29 2.77
C THR A 34 0.27 0.64 3.84
N GLY A 35 1.01 1.65 4.29
CA GLY A 35 0.58 2.62 5.32
C GLY A 35 0.28 1.98 6.68
N TYR A 36 -0.28 2.73 7.63
CA TYR A 36 -0.58 2.21 8.98
C TYR A 36 -1.94 1.49 9.09
N GLY A 37 -2.79 1.63 8.09
CA GLY A 37 -4.09 0.98 8.02
C GLY A 37 -4.66 1.03 6.60
N PRO A 38 -5.78 0.35 6.35
CA PRO A 38 -6.48 0.49 5.08
C PRO A 38 -7.15 1.87 4.97
N VAL A 39 -7.59 2.26 3.77
CA VAL A 39 -8.38 3.48 3.57
C VAL A 39 -9.81 3.25 4.05
N THR A 40 -10.32 4.17 4.87
CA THR A 40 -11.69 4.15 5.38
C THR A 40 -12.69 4.63 4.32
N LEU A 41 -13.99 4.39 4.55
CA LEU A 41 -15.05 4.72 3.59
C LEU A 41 -15.14 6.22 3.26
N ASP A 42 -14.65 7.07 4.15
CA ASP A 42 -14.55 8.52 3.96
C ASP A 42 -13.21 8.95 3.32
N GLY A 43 -12.47 8.02 2.71
CA GLY A 43 -11.28 8.29 1.89
C GLY A 43 -10.02 8.63 2.68
N ARG A 44 -10.02 8.42 4.01
CA ARG A 44 -8.88 8.71 4.88
C ARG A 44 -8.07 7.46 5.20
N GLN A 45 -6.79 7.62 5.46
CA GLN A 45 -5.91 6.57 5.95
C GLN A 45 -5.20 7.05 7.21
N ILE A 46 -4.92 6.15 8.15
CA ILE A 46 -4.07 6.47 9.30
C ILE A 46 -2.65 6.75 8.78
N SER A 47 -2.10 7.91 9.15
CA SER A 47 -0.73 8.34 8.81
C SER A 47 0.22 8.31 10.01
N GLY A 48 -0.29 8.08 11.22
CA GLY A 48 0.52 7.95 12.43
C GLY A 48 -0.25 8.31 13.69
N PHE A 49 0.46 8.87 14.68
CA PHE A 49 -0.09 9.31 15.95
C PHE A 49 0.16 10.80 16.17
N THR A 50 -0.79 11.48 16.82
CA THR A 50 -0.65 12.85 17.32
C THR A 50 -0.09 12.82 18.75
N PHE A 51 0.46 13.94 19.22
CA PHE A 51 1.04 14.13 20.57
C PHE A 51 0.14 13.65 21.74
N ASN A 52 -1.18 13.60 21.55
CA ASN A 52 -2.16 13.10 22.51
C ASN A 52 -2.54 11.61 22.31
N LYS A 53 -1.72 10.82 21.62
CA LYS A 53 -1.94 9.39 21.29
C LYS A 53 -3.20 9.10 20.46
N LYS A 54 -3.82 10.11 19.85
CA LYS A 54 -4.88 9.91 18.85
C LYS A 54 -4.26 9.57 17.49
N TYR A 55 -5.01 8.89 16.62
CA TYR A 55 -4.58 8.64 15.25
C TYR A 55 -4.57 9.94 14.43
N SER A 56 -3.48 10.13 13.69
CA SER A 56 -3.38 11.11 12.62
C SER A 56 -3.89 10.49 11.33
N TYR A 57 -4.59 11.27 10.52
CA TYR A 57 -5.16 10.82 9.25
C TYR A 57 -4.66 11.66 8.09
N GLN A 58 -4.55 11.04 6.92
CA GLN A 58 -4.30 11.70 5.65
C GLN A 58 -5.42 11.38 4.66
N LEU A 59 -5.74 12.35 3.79
CA LEU A 59 -6.62 12.10 2.67
C LEU A 59 -5.83 11.29 1.63
N LYS A 60 -6.35 10.11 1.27
CA LYS A 60 -5.73 9.23 0.29
C LYS A 60 -6.66 8.99 -0.90
N GLY A 61 -7.96 8.86 -0.61
CA GLY A 61 -8.94 8.36 -1.58
C GLY A 61 -8.76 6.87 -1.85
N MET A 62 -9.81 6.22 -2.35
CA MET A 62 -9.75 4.80 -2.70
C MET A 62 -8.82 4.56 -3.91
N ASP A 63 -8.85 5.47 -4.89
CA ASP A 63 -8.04 5.35 -6.11
C ASP A 63 -6.53 5.50 -5.81
N GLY A 64 -6.16 6.44 -4.93
CA GLY A 64 -4.77 6.61 -4.50
C GLY A 64 -4.24 5.39 -3.75
N PHE A 65 -5.10 4.75 -2.95
CA PHE A 65 -4.77 3.48 -2.31
C PHE A 65 -4.70 2.32 -3.31
N ALA A 66 -5.56 2.27 -4.31
CA ALA A 66 -5.49 1.27 -5.37
C ALA A 66 -4.16 1.36 -6.12
N LEU A 67 -3.70 2.57 -6.47
CA LEU A 67 -2.39 2.78 -7.07
C LEU A 67 -1.25 2.26 -6.19
N HIS A 68 -1.31 2.52 -4.88
CA HIS A 68 -0.33 1.99 -3.92
C HIS A 68 -0.31 0.45 -3.90
N MET A 69 -1.47 -0.20 -3.95
CA MET A 69 -1.53 -1.67 -4.01
C MET A 69 -0.97 -2.23 -5.31
N LEU A 70 -1.18 -1.56 -6.44
CA LEU A 70 -0.59 -1.96 -7.72
C LEU A 70 0.94 -1.77 -7.72
N LYS A 71 1.43 -0.64 -7.19
CA LYS A 71 2.87 -0.42 -6.98
C LYS A 71 3.49 -1.47 -6.08
N LEU A 72 2.76 -1.91 -5.05
CA LEU A 72 3.20 -2.99 -4.17
C LEU A 72 3.27 -4.34 -4.89
N GLN A 73 2.26 -4.69 -5.69
CA GLN A 73 2.30 -5.89 -6.54
C GLN A 73 3.53 -5.87 -7.44
N LYS A 74 3.84 -4.72 -8.05
CA LYS A 74 5.01 -4.54 -8.92
C LYS A 74 6.31 -4.72 -8.16
N LEU A 75 6.44 -4.04 -7.01
CA LEU A 75 7.63 -4.14 -6.15
C LEU A 75 7.88 -5.59 -5.73
N LEU A 76 6.84 -6.32 -5.34
CA LEU A 76 7.00 -7.72 -4.94
C LEU A 76 7.36 -8.61 -6.12
N ASP A 77 6.78 -8.38 -7.30
CA ASP A 77 7.10 -9.14 -8.50
C ASP A 77 8.55 -8.96 -8.94
N ASP A 78 8.98 -7.69 -9.01
CA ASP A 78 10.33 -7.31 -9.46
C ASP A 78 11.43 -7.84 -8.53
N ASN A 79 11.14 -8.08 -7.24
CA ASN A 79 12.15 -8.46 -6.24
C ASN A 79 12.08 -9.92 -5.75
N PHE A 80 10.91 -10.57 -5.81
CA PHE A 80 10.71 -11.91 -5.23
C PHE A 80 10.30 -12.98 -6.25
N ASN A 81 10.18 -12.64 -7.54
CA ASN A 81 9.81 -13.58 -8.61
C ASN A 81 8.58 -14.43 -8.25
N LEU A 82 7.47 -13.76 -7.96
CA LEU A 82 6.27 -14.40 -7.43
C LEU A 82 5.67 -15.40 -8.44
N LEU A 83 5.55 -16.66 -8.03
CA LEU A 83 4.95 -17.71 -8.87
C LEU A 83 3.41 -17.67 -8.89
N ALA A 84 2.80 -17.14 -7.84
CA ALA A 84 1.35 -17.08 -7.68
C ALA A 84 0.87 -15.62 -7.66
N LYS A 85 0.34 -15.14 -8.80
CA LYS A 85 -0.12 -13.75 -8.99
C LYS A 85 -1.65 -13.69 -9.18
N LYS A 86 -2.40 -14.24 -8.23
CA LYS A 86 -3.87 -14.17 -8.28
C LYS A 86 -4.31 -12.71 -8.18
N ASN A 87 -5.26 -12.29 -9.03
CA ASN A 87 -5.73 -10.90 -9.12
C ASN A 87 -4.59 -9.92 -9.45
N ASN A 88 -3.68 -10.31 -10.35
CA ASN A 88 -2.68 -9.41 -10.91
C ASN A 88 -3.36 -8.33 -11.76
N SER A 89 -3.20 -7.08 -11.35
CA SER A 89 -3.78 -5.91 -12.03
C SER A 89 -2.70 -4.93 -12.50
N LEU A 90 -1.46 -5.38 -12.72
CA LEU A 90 -0.36 -4.49 -13.12
C LEU A 90 -0.59 -3.75 -14.44
N ALA A 91 -1.39 -4.29 -15.34
CA ALA A 91 -1.79 -3.61 -16.58
C ALA A 91 -2.68 -2.37 -16.33
N GLU A 92 -3.31 -2.27 -15.15
CA GLU A 92 -4.26 -1.20 -14.80
C GLU A 92 -3.58 0.03 -14.19
N ILE A 93 -2.27 -0.03 -13.90
CA ILE A 93 -1.52 1.10 -13.30
C ILE A 93 -1.72 2.37 -14.10
N ALA A 94 -1.60 2.31 -15.43
CA ALA A 94 -1.72 3.49 -16.29
C ALA A 94 -3.12 4.14 -16.20
N ALA A 95 -4.17 3.33 -16.08
CA ALA A 95 -5.54 3.81 -15.98
C ALA A 95 -5.78 4.49 -14.62
N VAL A 96 -5.31 3.89 -13.53
CA VAL A 96 -5.45 4.45 -12.17
C VAL A 96 -4.62 5.74 -12.02
N THR A 97 -3.38 5.76 -12.52
CA THR A 97 -2.53 6.97 -12.51
C THR A 97 -3.18 8.12 -13.28
N LYS A 98 -3.82 7.84 -14.42
CA LYS A 98 -4.54 8.86 -15.18
C LYS A 98 -5.71 9.44 -14.38
N ALA A 99 -6.54 8.58 -13.79
CA ALA A 99 -7.68 9.01 -12.97
C ALA A 99 -7.23 9.91 -11.79
N LEU A 100 -6.08 9.60 -11.20
CA LEU A 100 -5.50 10.38 -10.09
C LEU A 100 -4.91 11.72 -10.54
N GLY A 101 -4.32 11.78 -11.74
CA GLY A 101 -3.85 13.03 -12.35
C GLY A 101 -4.99 14.02 -12.56
N ASP A 102 -6.14 13.53 -13.01
CA ASP A 102 -7.34 14.35 -13.22
C ASP A 102 -8.01 14.77 -11.89
N SER A 103 -7.82 14.01 -10.81
CA SER A 103 -8.42 14.31 -9.49
C SER A 103 -7.58 15.25 -8.61
N GLY A 104 -6.41 15.72 -9.08
CA GLY A 104 -5.50 16.55 -8.29
C GLY A 104 -4.86 15.81 -7.11
N TYR A 105 -4.73 14.48 -7.20
CA TYR A 105 -4.09 13.67 -6.16
C TYR A 105 -2.59 13.98 -6.08
N VAL A 106 -2.09 14.15 -4.86
CA VAL A 106 -0.66 14.38 -4.58
C VAL A 106 -0.07 13.10 -3.97
N GLU A 107 0.89 12.49 -4.66
CA GLU A 107 1.70 11.41 -4.10
C GLU A 107 2.71 11.98 -3.12
N ASN A 108 2.52 11.68 -1.83
CA ASN A 108 3.58 11.75 -0.85
C ASN A 108 4.18 10.35 -0.71
N ASP A 109 5.35 10.14 -1.30
CA ASP A 109 6.28 9.05 -0.98
C ASP A 109 7.16 9.46 0.21
#